data_AF-A0A5B2VSH2-F1
#
_entry.id   AF-A0A5B2VSH2-F1
#
_cell.length_a   1.000
_cell.length_b   1.000
_cell.length_c   1.000
_cell.angle_alpha   90.00
_cell.angle_beta   90.00
_cell.angle_gamma   90.00
#
_symmetry.space_group_name_H-M   'P 1'
#
loop_
_entity.id
_entity.type
_entity.pdbx_description
1 polymer ?
#
loop_
_entity_poly.entity_id
_entity_poly.type
_entity_poly.pdbx_seq_one_letter_code
_entity_poly.pdbx_strand_id
1 'polypeptide(L)' 'EAERAALRQGQQVRRGQGYSLNVTASPQVHQALAAAGAALGAEGASSAERKAYRIYRNRLAQAGLTLDVNASAATGVDG' A
#
# COMPACT_ATOMS: atom_id res chain seq x y z
N GLU A 1 -6.49 12.74 4.90
CA GLU A 1 -7.69 13.02 4.07
C GLU A 1 -7.58 12.50 2.65
N ALA A 2 -6.45 12.73 1.97
CA ALA A 2 -6.17 12.24 0.62
C ALA A 2 -6.37 10.73 0.43
N GLU A 3 -5.94 9.90 1.39
CA GLU A 3 -6.18 8.44 1.40
C GLU A 3 -7.68 8.09 1.29
N ARG A 4 -8.51 8.71 2.13
CA ARG A 4 -9.95 8.47 2.15
C ARG A 4 -10.62 8.95 0.86
N ALA A 5 -10.15 10.08 0.30
CA ALA A 5 -10.64 10.57 -0.98
C ALA A 5 -10.30 9.61 -2.13
N ALA A 6 -9.07 9.10 -2.17
CA ALA A 6 -8.62 8.14 -3.17
C ALA A 6 -9.41 6.82 -3.08
N LEU A 7 -9.66 6.30 -1.88
CA LEU A 7 -10.49 5.11 -1.68
C LEU A 7 -11.92 5.31 -2.19
N ARG A 8 -12.53 6.49 -1.95
CA ARG A 8 -13.90 6.81 -2.42
C ARG A 8 -13.99 6.97 -3.94
N GLN A 9 -12.93 7.46 -4.58
CA GLN A 9 -12.86 7.62 -6.03
C GLN A 9 -12.42 6.34 -6.74
N GLY A 10 -12.11 5.28 -5.98
CA GLY A 10 -11.64 4.02 -6.52
C GLY A 10 -12.69 3.30 -7.37
N GLN A 11 -12.24 2.69 -8.46
CA GLN A 11 -13.08 1.89 -9.34
C GLN A 11 -13.10 0.43 -8.85
N GLN A 12 -14.28 -0.07 -8.47
CA GLN A 12 -14.46 -1.47 -8.16
C GLN A 12 -14.50 -2.30 -9.46
N VAL A 13 -13.64 -3.29 -9.57
CA VAL A 13 -13.58 -4.23 -10.70
C VAL A 13 -14.00 -5.60 -10.22
N ARG A 14 -15.05 -6.15 -10.84
CA ARG A 14 -15.56 -7.50 -10.53
C ARG A 14 -14.76 -8.55 -11.28
N ARG A 15 -14.30 -9.58 -10.57
CA ARG A 15 -13.52 -10.70 -11.12
C ARG A 15 -14.11 -12.01 -10.60
N GLY A 16 -15.03 -12.61 -11.37
CA GLY A 16 -15.75 -13.82 -10.96
C GLY A 16 -16.53 -13.60 -9.67
N GLN A 17 -16.26 -14.41 -8.64
CA GLN A 17 -16.85 -14.27 -7.30
C GLN A 17 -16.18 -13.22 -6.41
N GLY A 18 -15.08 -12.60 -6.87
CA GLY A 18 -14.34 -11.58 -6.12
C GLY A 18 -14.52 -10.17 -6.68
N TYR A 19 -14.10 -9.19 -5.89
CA TYR A 19 -13.94 -7.80 -6.32
C TYR A 19 -12.53 -7.31 -6.01
N SER A 20 -12.05 -6.34 -6.77
CA SER A 20 -10.85 -5.56 -6.50
C SER A 20 -11.18 -4.08 -6.57
N LEU A 21 -10.56 -3.26 -5.73
CA LEU A 21 -10.69 -1.80 -5.82
C LEU A 21 -9.42 -1.23 -6.43
N ASN A 22 -9.54 -0.57 -7.57
CA ASN A 22 -8.44 0.18 -8.19
C ASN A 22 -8.52 1.63 -7.72
N VAL A 23 -7.46 2.11 -7.11
CA VAL A 23 -7.39 3.46 -6.53
C VAL A 23 -6.22 4.18 -7.17
N THR A 24 -6.47 5.41 -7.64
CA THR A 24 -5.41 6.33 -8.07
C THR A 24 -5.08 7.25 -6.91
N ALA A 25 -3.85 7.18 -6.41
CA ALA A 25 -3.36 8.07 -5.37
C ALA A 25 -1.91 8.47 -5.64
N SER A 26 -1.42 9.48 -4.93
CA SER A 26 -0.01 9.81 -5.01
C SER A 26 0.87 8.67 -4.47
N PRO A 27 2.13 8.57 -4.92
CA PRO A 27 3.11 7.64 -4.36
C PRO A 27 3.15 7.59 -2.84
N GLN A 28 3.16 8.76 -2.17
CA GLN A 28 3.23 8.83 -0.71
C GLN A 28 1.98 8.21 -0.04
N VAL A 29 0.80 8.38 -0.64
CA VAL A 29 -0.44 7.78 -0.14
C VAL A 29 -0.40 6.26 -0.25
N HIS A 30 0.13 5.73 -1.36
CA HIS A 30 0.29 4.29 -1.51
C HIS A 30 1.27 3.68 -0.50
N GLN A 31 2.35 4.40 -0.19
CA GLN A 31 3.35 4.01 0.82
C GLN A 31 2.77 4.07 2.24
N ALA A 32 2.08 5.15 2.60
CA ALA A 32 1.41 5.30 3.90
C ALA A 32 0.38 4.20 4.12
N LEU A 33 -0.41 3.86 3.10
CA LEU A 33 -1.36 2.75 3.16
C LEU A 33 -0.68 1.39 3.35
N ALA A 34 0.47 1.16 2.70
CA ALA A 34 1.25 -0.07 2.87
C ALA A 34 1.85 -0.18 4.29
N ALA A 35 2.27 0.93 4.88
CA ALA A 35 2.75 0.98 6.25
C ALA A 35 1.61 0.70 7.25
N ALA A 36 0.47 1.35 7.09
CA ALA A 36 -0.72 1.13 7.92
C ALA A 36 -1.25 -0.31 7.83
N GLY A 37 -1.15 -0.94 6.66
CA GLY A 37 -1.56 -2.33 6.42
C GLY A 37 -0.57 -3.40 6.87
N ALA A 38 0.56 -3.05 7.50
CA ALA A 38 1.60 -4.01 7.87
C ALA A 38 1.09 -5.16 8.75
N ALA A 39 0.11 -4.89 9.63
CA ALA A 39 -0.53 -5.90 10.47
C ALA A 39 -1.19 -7.03 9.66
N LEU A 40 -1.63 -6.78 8.43
CA LEU A 40 -2.22 -7.80 7.55
C LEU A 40 -1.18 -8.80 7.03
N GLY A 41 0.11 -8.47 7.12
CA GLY A 41 1.22 -9.35 6.82
C GLY A 41 1.79 -10.08 8.04
N ALA A 42 1.32 -9.75 9.25
CA ALA A 42 1.89 -10.23 10.50
C ALA A 42 1.43 -11.65 10.87
N GLU A 43 2.10 -12.21 11.87
CA GLU A 43 1.69 -13.46 12.51
C GLU A 43 0.35 -13.26 13.22
N GLY A 44 -0.62 -14.13 12.95
CA GLY A 44 -2.02 -13.98 13.39
C GLY A 44 -3.01 -13.44 12.34
N ALA A 45 -2.53 -12.84 11.24
CA ALA A 45 -3.40 -12.50 10.11
C ALA A 45 -3.83 -13.78 9.34
N SER A 46 -5.02 -13.76 8.75
CA SER A 46 -5.51 -14.86 7.91
C SER A 46 -4.63 -15.03 6.65
N SER A 47 -4.69 -16.22 6.04
CA SER A 47 -4.00 -16.48 4.77
C SER A 47 -4.44 -15.53 3.64
N ALA A 48 -5.69 -15.08 3.66
CA ALA A 48 -6.23 -14.13 2.69
C ALA A 48 -5.61 -12.73 2.87
N GLU A 49 -5.52 -12.25 4.11
CA GLU A 49 -4.93 -10.95 4.45
C GLU A 49 -3.44 -10.90 4.09
N ARG A 50 -2.68 -11.94 4.48
CA ARG A 50 -1.25 -12.03 4.12
C ARG A 50 -1.03 -12.05 2.61
N LYS A 51 -1.92 -12.72 1.88
CA LYS A 51 -1.87 -12.74 0.40
C LYS A 51 -2.18 -11.36 -0.18
N ALA A 52 -3.22 -10.69 0.30
CA ALA A 52 -3.59 -9.35 -0.13
C ALA A 52 -2.46 -8.35 0.11
N TYR A 53 -1.87 -8.36 1.32
CA TYR A 53 -0.77 -7.48 1.68
C TYR A 53 0.47 -7.69 0.79
N ARG A 54 0.86 -8.96 0.57
CA ARG A 54 1.97 -9.32 -0.31
C ARG A 54 1.74 -8.89 -1.76
N ILE A 55 0.55 -9.13 -2.31
CA ILE A 55 0.21 -8.68 -3.68
C ILE A 55 0.32 -7.16 -3.78
N TYR A 56 -0.18 -6.44 -2.78
CA TYR A 56 -0.12 -4.98 -2.78
C TYR A 56 1.32 -4.46 -2.75
N ARG A 57 2.17 -4.96 -1.83
CA ARG A 57 3.58 -4.57 -1.78
C ARG A 57 4.33 -4.89 -3.08
N ASN A 58 4.07 -6.05 -3.68
CA ASN A 58 4.69 -6.43 -4.95
C ASN A 58 4.32 -5.46 -6.08
N ARG A 59 3.07 -4.99 -6.13
CA ARG A 59 2.64 -3.98 -7.11
C ARG A 59 3.32 -2.64 -6.88
N LEU A 60 3.51 -2.22 -5.63
CA LEU A 60 4.26 -0.99 -5.34
C LEU A 60 5.73 -1.09 -5.76
N ALA A 61 6.37 -2.23 -5.51
CA ALA A 61 7.75 -2.49 -5.96
C ALA A 61 7.85 -2.46 -7.50
N GLN A 62 6.90 -3.10 -8.20
CA GLN A 62 6.84 -3.07 -9.67
C GLN A 62 6.59 -1.66 -10.23
N ALA A 63 5.87 -0.81 -9.48
CA ALA A 63 5.64 0.58 -9.83
C ALA A 63 6.81 1.52 -9.46
N GLY A 64 7.92 0.99 -8.92
CA GLY A 64 9.06 1.78 -8.48
C GLY A 64 8.80 2.60 -7.20
N LEU A 65 7.73 2.29 -6.47
CA LEU A 65 7.31 2.98 -5.24
C LEU A 65 7.84 2.30 -3.97
N THR A 66 8.85 1.45 -4.12
CA THR A 66 9.42 0.61 -3.06
C THR A 66 9.66 1.42 -1.79
N LEU A 67 9.22 0.87 -0.65
CA LEU A 67 9.46 1.42 0.67
C LEU A 67 10.97 1.34 0.92
N ASP A 68 11.67 2.43 0.68
CA ASP A 68 13.01 2.58 1.20
C ASP A 68 12.87 2.69 2.72
N VAL A 69 12.99 1.56 3.41
CA VAL A 69 12.91 1.47 4.87
C VAL A 69 14.08 2.21 5.55
N ASN A 70 15.04 2.73 4.77
CA ASN A 70 16.20 3.49 5.21
C ASN A 70 16.17 4.98 4.80
N ALA A 71 15.14 5.47 4.11
CA ALA A 71 15.06 6.88 3.69
C ALA A 71 14.80 7.90 4.83
N SER A 72 14.85 7.46 6.10
CA SER A 72 14.78 8.35 7.28
C SER A 72 16.15 8.70 7.89
N ALA A 73 17.27 8.33 7.25
CA ALA A 73 18.62 8.72 7.72
C ALA A 73 19.30 9.85 6.90
N ALA A 74 18.61 10.46 5.93
CA ALA A 74 19.21 11.47 5.03
C ALA A 74 18.62 12.89 5.22
N THR A 75 18.14 13.23 6.42
CA THR A 75 17.89 14.63 6.80
C THR A 75 18.62 14.95 8.09
N GLY A 76 19.94 14.71 8.07
CA GLY A 76 20.89 15.41 8.92
C GLY A 76 21.34 16.67 8.19
N VAL A 77 20.79 17.80 8.61
CA VAL A 77 21.26 19.15 8.29
C VAL A 77 22.53 19.37 9.12
N ASP A 78 23.58 19.96 8.55
CA ASP A 78 24.46 20.93 9.24
C ASP A 78 25.58 21.44 8.32
N GLY A 79 25.68 22.78 8.24
CA GLY A 79 26.94 23.54 8.14
C GLY A 79 27.58 23.74 6.77
#